data_AF-A0A7V6WGM5-F1
#
_entry.id   AF-A0A7V6WGM5-F1
#
_cell.length_a   1.000
_cell.length_b   1.000
_cell.length_c   1.000
_cell.angle_alpha   90.00
_cell.angle_beta   90.00
_cell.angle_gamma   90.00
#
_symmetry.space_group_name_H-M   'P 1'
#
loop_
_entity.id
_entity.type
_entity.pdbx_description
1 polymer ?
#
loop_
_entity_poly.entity_id
_entity_poly.type
_entity_poly.pdbx_seq_one_letter_code
_entity_poly.pdbx_strand_id
1 'polypeptide(L)'
;GRLRSLFPKLALRSLAVEPEKSSFPGLDYLTDTRRALSFTACQLQRAKKGEDFSPLVLEVYRWLLDNRDKAPGWSLFLGAPFYRNQVEHLTGDLVEKLYGSNLTASVSRLETFASCPFRYFAQYGLGLEERRIFQLDARGMGLFYHQFFKEFTDELQSRGLDWGKLKDAELDQLVSEIVAGLSPRLQNEILLSSARYRYLTGVLRQTLLLATKVLAEHARRGEFRPVAVELAFGLEKGLPPWEIPLDRGRLLELRGRIDRLDLARKDNTLYLRVIDYKSSDRNLELTRVYHGLDLQLLTYLAVALEYGRQWGAEGAEPGGVFYFPVQKPLLREDGPLDPEEIAQKIRKKLKMRGLILDDPGVARLMGAGGTSELVPASLNKDGTLSKRSKTLSRENWSLLQEFVGRRLARLSKDIFQGVTDIAPYRLGTETPCTYCSFTPLCCFDVLLEGCRYRILTREKDEKILYRIWREVKEGETR
;
A
#
# COMPACT_ATOMS: atom_id res chain seq x y z
N GLY A 1 -52.38 -18.62 -18.00
CA GLY A 1 -52.64 -17.29 -18.57
C GLY A 1 -53.84 -17.34 -19.49
N ARG A 2 -54.67 -16.28 -19.52
CA ARG A 2 -55.96 -16.16 -20.24
C ARG A 2 -56.01 -16.74 -21.67
N LEU A 3 -54.89 -16.76 -22.40
CA LEU A 3 -54.82 -17.35 -23.74
C LEU A 3 -54.94 -18.89 -23.74
N ARG A 4 -54.37 -19.59 -22.75
CA ARG A 4 -54.51 -21.06 -22.62
C ARG A 4 -55.93 -21.49 -22.24
N SER A 5 -56.68 -20.65 -21.53
CA SER A 5 -58.07 -20.96 -21.15
C SER A 5 -59.06 -20.73 -22.30
N LEU A 6 -58.80 -19.76 -23.17
CA LEU A 6 -59.64 -19.47 -24.34
C LEU A 6 -59.35 -20.41 -25.52
N PHE A 7 -58.11 -20.88 -25.67
CA PHE A 7 -57.70 -21.74 -26.78
C PHE A 7 -56.92 -22.97 -26.28
N PRO A 8 -57.58 -23.94 -25.65
CA PRO A 8 -56.93 -25.10 -25.02
C PRO A 8 -56.23 -26.02 -26.03
N LYS A 9 -56.59 -25.97 -27.32
CA LYS A 9 -55.96 -26.74 -28.41
C LYS A 9 -54.80 -25.99 -29.09
N LEU A 10 -54.50 -24.75 -28.70
CA LEU A 10 -53.47 -23.95 -29.36
C LEU A 10 -52.08 -24.40 -28.89
N ALA A 11 -51.27 -24.89 -29.83
CA ALA A 11 -49.88 -25.22 -29.56
C ALA A 11 -49.08 -23.94 -29.31
N LEU A 12 -48.68 -23.70 -28.07
CA LEU A 12 -47.80 -22.60 -27.71
C LEU A 12 -46.35 -23.00 -28.00
N ARG A 13 -45.72 -22.31 -28.95
CA ARG A 13 -44.28 -22.36 -29.15
C ARG A 13 -43.64 -21.18 -28.43
N SER A 14 -42.74 -21.47 -27.49
CA SER A 14 -41.85 -20.47 -26.91
C SER A 14 -40.66 -20.33 -27.85
N LEU A 15 -40.46 -19.14 -28.41
CA LEU A 15 -39.24 -18.82 -29.14
C LEU A 15 -38.26 -18.22 -28.15
N ALA A 16 -37.14 -18.89 -27.94
CA ALA A 16 -36.06 -18.34 -27.15
C ALA A 16 -35.44 -17.12 -27.87
N VAL A 17 -34.86 -16.20 -27.11
CA VAL A 17 -34.13 -15.04 -27.68
C VAL A 17 -32.87 -15.53 -28.43
N GLU A 18 -32.35 -16.69 -28.04
CA GLU A 18 -31.22 -17.37 -28.67
C GLU A 18 -31.59 -18.82 -29.02
N PRO A 19 -30.99 -19.40 -30.08
CA PRO A 19 -31.25 -20.78 -30.46
C PRO A 19 -30.88 -21.77 -29.35
N GLU A 20 -31.81 -22.68 -29.04
CA GLU A 20 -31.64 -23.73 -28.04
C GLU A 20 -30.65 -24.82 -28.52
N LYS A 21 -30.13 -25.61 -27.56
CA LYS A 21 -28.98 -26.52 -27.70
C LYS A 21 -29.06 -27.60 -28.80
N SER A 22 -30.23 -27.88 -29.37
CA SER A 22 -30.42 -29.11 -30.15
C SER A 22 -31.52 -29.07 -31.21
N SER A 23 -32.08 -27.92 -31.55
CA SER A 23 -33.10 -27.79 -32.59
C SER A 23 -32.59 -26.93 -33.76
N PHE A 24 -32.18 -27.57 -34.84
CA PHE A 24 -32.18 -26.91 -36.15
C PHE A 24 -33.64 -26.58 -36.53
N PRO A 25 -33.94 -25.37 -37.04
CA PRO A 25 -33.10 -24.56 -37.93
C PRO A 25 -32.77 -23.15 -37.38
N GLY A 26 -31.47 -22.82 -37.26
CA GLY A 26 -31.00 -21.49 -36.86
C GLY A 26 -31.22 -20.37 -37.90
N LEU A 27 -31.74 -20.69 -39.08
CA LEU A 27 -32.02 -19.72 -40.16
C LEU A 27 -33.01 -18.64 -39.73
N ASP A 28 -33.99 -19.00 -38.89
CA ASP A 28 -35.00 -18.06 -38.40
C ASP A 28 -34.41 -16.93 -37.54
N TYR A 29 -33.18 -17.12 -37.02
CA TYR A 29 -32.44 -16.14 -36.26
C TYR A 29 -31.51 -15.27 -37.12
N LEU A 30 -31.34 -15.58 -38.42
CA LEU A 30 -30.42 -14.91 -39.34
C LEU A 30 -31.15 -13.90 -40.23
N THR A 31 -31.74 -12.87 -39.61
CA THR A 31 -32.54 -11.86 -40.34
C THR A 31 -31.71 -10.75 -40.97
N ASP A 32 -30.51 -10.49 -40.45
CA ASP A 32 -29.62 -9.42 -40.89
C ASP A 32 -28.16 -9.70 -40.47
N THR A 33 -27.23 -8.88 -40.96
CA THR A 33 -25.79 -9.06 -40.69
C THR A 33 -25.44 -8.95 -39.20
N ARG A 34 -26.13 -8.10 -38.44
CA ARG A 34 -25.87 -7.95 -36.99
C ARG A 34 -26.32 -9.20 -36.23
N ARG A 35 -27.46 -9.78 -36.62
CA ARG A 35 -27.93 -11.05 -36.09
C ARG A 35 -27.02 -12.21 -36.46
N ALA A 36 -26.52 -12.25 -37.69
CA ALA A 36 -25.51 -13.22 -38.11
C ALA A 36 -24.23 -13.13 -37.26
N LEU A 37 -23.74 -11.92 -36.98
CA LEU A 37 -22.58 -11.69 -36.10
C LEU A 37 -22.83 -12.18 -34.66
N SER A 38 -23.94 -11.77 -34.05
CA SER A 38 -24.28 -12.15 -32.67
C SER A 38 -24.50 -13.67 -32.54
N PHE A 39 -25.21 -14.27 -33.50
CA PHE A 39 -25.44 -15.71 -33.55
C PHE A 39 -24.12 -16.47 -33.62
N THR A 40 -23.27 -16.10 -34.58
CA THR A 40 -21.97 -16.76 -34.78
C THR A 40 -21.06 -16.61 -33.57
N ALA A 41 -20.98 -15.43 -32.96
CA ALA A 41 -20.19 -15.19 -31.76
C ALA A 41 -20.64 -16.06 -30.57
N CYS A 42 -21.95 -16.17 -30.32
CA CYS A 42 -22.49 -17.02 -29.26
C CYS A 42 -22.18 -18.50 -29.50
N GLN A 43 -22.34 -18.98 -30.74
CA GLN A 43 -22.05 -20.37 -31.10
C GLN A 43 -20.56 -20.68 -30.98
N LEU A 44 -19.67 -19.78 -31.40
CA LEU A 44 -18.22 -19.92 -31.18
C LEU A 44 -17.84 -19.95 -29.69
N GLN A 45 -18.53 -19.18 -28.85
CA GLN A 45 -18.31 -19.20 -27.41
C GLN A 45 -18.75 -20.54 -26.76
N ARG A 46 -19.85 -21.12 -27.23
CA ARG A 46 -20.30 -22.47 -26.82
C ARG A 46 -19.32 -23.53 -27.30
N ALA A 47 -18.85 -23.43 -28.55
CA ALA A 47 -17.81 -24.30 -29.10
C ALA A 47 -16.53 -24.30 -28.27
N LYS A 48 -16.10 -23.13 -27.78
CA LYS A 48 -14.93 -23.01 -26.88
C LYS A 48 -15.12 -23.77 -25.55
N LYS A 49 -16.36 -23.97 -25.10
CA LYS A 49 -16.70 -24.77 -23.91
C LYS A 49 -16.83 -26.28 -24.20
N GLY A 50 -16.54 -26.71 -25.44
CA GLY A 50 -16.64 -28.10 -25.87
C GLY A 50 -18.03 -28.51 -26.37
N GLU A 51 -18.93 -27.57 -26.65
CA GLU A 51 -20.23 -27.87 -27.26
C GLU A 51 -20.10 -28.00 -28.79
N ASP A 52 -20.80 -28.97 -29.37
CA ASP A 52 -20.90 -29.07 -30.84
C ASP A 52 -21.72 -27.90 -31.41
N PHE A 53 -21.38 -27.48 -32.62
CA PHE A 53 -22.11 -26.45 -33.35
C PHE A 53 -22.44 -26.91 -34.77
N SER A 54 -23.46 -26.28 -35.34
CA SER A 54 -23.98 -26.68 -36.65
C SER A 54 -23.06 -26.33 -37.81
N PRO A 55 -23.11 -27.07 -38.94
CA PRO A 55 -22.47 -26.65 -40.20
C PRO A 55 -22.92 -25.26 -40.66
N LEU A 56 -24.17 -24.87 -40.39
CA LEU A 56 -24.69 -23.53 -40.66
C LEU A 56 -23.86 -22.43 -40.00
N VAL A 57 -23.35 -22.65 -38.78
CA VAL A 57 -22.46 -21.66 -38.11
C VAL A 57 -21.18 -21.45 -38.90
N LEU A 58 -20.61 -22.50 -39.51
CA LEU A 58 -19.42 -22.38 -40.35
C LEU A 58 -19.71 -21.62 -41.65
N GLU A 59 -20.87 -21.88 -42.27
CA GLU A 59 -21.29 -21.20 -43.49
C GLU A 59 -21.52 -19.71 -43.22
N VAL A 60 -22.22 -19.37 -42.13
CA VAL A 60 -22.45 -17.98 -41.70
C VAL A 60 -21.12 -17.32 -41.34
N TYR A 61 -20.23 -18.00 -40.63
CA TYR A 61 -18.89 -17.49 -40.30
C TYR A 61 -18.08 -17.18 -41.57
N ARG A 62 -18.03 -18.10 -42.54
CA ARG A 62 -17.37 -17.86 -43.84
C ARG A 62 -18.00 -16.70 -44.59
N TRP A 63 -19.33 -16.67 -44.68
CA TRP A 63 -20.05 -15.58 -45.34
C TRP A 63 -19.74 -14.21 -44.70
N LEU A 64 -19.65 -14.14 -43.36
CA LEU A 64 -19.25 -12.93 -42.64
C LEU A 64 -17.79 -12.52 -42.92
N LEU A 65 -16.89 -13.48 -43.11
CA LEU A 65 -15.49 -13.21 -43.48
C LEU A 65 -15.34 -12.74 -44.93
N ASP A 66 -16.22 -13.18 -45.83
CA ASP A 66 -16.21 -12.77 -47.24
C ASP A 66 -16.94 -11.43 -47.46
N ASN A 67 -17.86 -11.05 -46.56
CA ASN A 67 -18.69 -9.84 -46.64
C ASN A 67 -18.37 -8.85 -45.49
N ARG A 68 -17.09 -8.70 -45.13
CA ARG A 68 -16.64 -7.83 -44.03
C ARG A 68 -17.07 -6.37 -44.18
N ASP A 69 -17.16 -5.89 -45.42
CA ASP A 69 -17.63 -4.57 -45.81
C ASP A 69 -19.09 -4.32 -45.39
N LYS A 70 -19.92 -5.37 -45.37
CA LYS A 70 -21.34 -5.32 -44.99
C LYS A 70 -21.57 -5.60 -43.50
N ALA A 71 -20.52 -5.91 -42.76
CA ALA A 71 -20.55 -6.37 -41.37
C ALA A 71 -19.70 -5.47 -40.45
N PRO A 72 -20.10 -4.20 -40.22
CA PRO A 72 -19.34 -3.31 -39.36
C PRO A 72 -19.22 -3.92 -37.95
N GLY A 73 -17.99 -3.96 -37.43
CA GLY A 73 -17.68 -4.58 -36.14
C GLY A 73 -17.47 -6.10 -36.19
N TRP A 74 -17.39 -6.73 -37.36
CA TRP A 74 -17.18 -8.18 -37.48
C TRP A 74 -15.97 -8.68 -36.68
N SER A 75 -14.87 -7.93 -36.68
CA SER A 75 -13.64 -8.29 -35.97
C SER A 75 -13.82 -8.31 -34.46
N LEU A 76 -14.63 -7.39 -33.91
CA LEU A 76 -14.96 -7.34 -32.49
C LEU A 76 -15.82 -8.55 -32.08
N PHE A 77 -16.92 -8.81 -32.81
CA PHE A 77 -17.86 -9.89 -32.46
C PHE A 77 -17.24 -11.28 -32.66
N LEU A 78 -16.55 -11.52 -33.76
CA LEU A 78 -15.92 -12.81 -34.03
C LEU A 78 -14.63 -13.02 -33.22
N GLY A 79 -13.97 -11.95 -32.78
CA GLY A 79 -12.84 -11.98 -31.87
C GLY A 79 -13.22 -12.18 -30.40
N ALA A 80 -14.43 -11.79 -29.98
CA ALA A 80 -14.88 -11.83 -28.59
C ALA A 80 -14.72 -13.19 -27.89
N PRO A 81 -15.01 -14.36 -28.51
CA PRO A 81 -14.78 -15.67 -27.89
C PRO A 81 -13.31 -15.95 -27.53
N PHE A 82 -12.38 -15.30 -28.24
CA PHE A 82 -10.94 -15.46 -28.08
C PHE A 82 -10.29 -14.32 -27.30
N TYR A 83 -11.07 -13.32 -26.89
CA TYR A 83 -10.59 -12.20 -26.11
C TYR A 83 -9.93 -12.68 -24.82
N ARG A 84 -8.73 -12.16 -24.55
CA ARG A 84 -8.00 -12.32 -23.30
C ARG A 84 -7.60 -10.94 -22.83
N ASN A 85 -7.85 -10.66 -21.55
CA ASN A 85 -7.43 -9.41 -20.93
C ASN A 85 -5.97 -9.54 -20.44
N GLN A 86 -5.07 -9.69 -21.41
CA GLN A 86 -3.62 -9.80 -21.18
C GLN A 86 -2.92 -8.60 -21.79
N VAL A 87 -1.89 -8.13 -21.12
CA VAL A 87 -1.11 -6.97 -21.54
C VAL A 87 0.27 -7.46 -21.93
N GLU A 88 0.76 -7.02 -23.09
CA GLU A 88 2.11 -7.36 -23.53
C GLU A 88 3.15 -6.59 -22.71
N HIS A 89 4.30 -7.23 -22.51
CA HIS A 89 5.43 -6.56 -21.89
C HIS A 89 5.91 -5.40 -22.76
N LEU A 90 6.37 -4.34 -22.12
CA LEU A 90 7.00 -3.22 -22.82
C LEU A 90 8.32 -3.69 -23.45
N THR A 91 8.58 -3.22 -24.67
CA THR A 91 9.87 -3.44 -25.33
C THR A 91 10.97 -2.65 -24.61
N GLY A 92 12.23 -3.08 -24.77
CA GLY A 92 13.39 -2.40 -24.16
C GLY A 92 13.44 -0.90 -24.48
N ASP A 93 13.18 -0.53 -25.74
CA ASP A 93 13.14 0.86 -26.19
C ASP A 93 12.04 1.67 -25.50
N LEU A 94 10.87 1.08 -25.27
CA LEU A 94 9.78 1.75 -24.57
C LEU A 94 10.07 1.90 -23.07
N VAL A 95 10.66 0.87 -22.46
CA VAL A 95 11.11 0.92 -21.06
C VAL A 95 12.10 2.06 -20.86
N GLU A 96 13.10 2.17 -21.74
CA GLU A 96 14.12 3.23 -21.64
C GLU A 96 13.53 4.62 -21.85
N LYS A 97 12.58 4.77 -22.80
CA LYS A 97 11.87 6.04 -23.01
C LYS A 97 10.96 6.43 -21.85
N LEU A 98 10.33 5.46 -21.19
CA LEU A 98 9.38 5.71 -20.09
C LEU A 98 10.08 5.91 -18.73
N TYR A 99 11.15 5.15 -18.47
CA TYR A 99 11.76 5.07 -17.14
C TYR A 99 13.21 5.58 -17.11
N GLY A 100 13.84 5.81 -18.25
CA GLY A 100 15.25 6.21 -18.35
C GLY A 100 16.23 5.05 -18.25
N SER A 101 17.52 5.38 -18.21
CA SER A 101 18.62 4.42 -18.02
C SER A 101 18.76 3.97 -16.55
N ASN A 102 18.53 4.90 -15.62
CA ASN A 102 18.45 4.67 -14.18
C ASN A 102 17.01 4.85 -13.71
N LEU A 103 16.61 4.10 -12.67
CA LEU A 103 15.28 4.20 -12.10
C LEU A 103 15.32 5.08 -10.85
N THR A 104 14.86 6.32 -10.95
CA THR A 104 14.63 7.17 -9.77
C THR A 104 13.22 6.95 -9.22
N ALA A 105 13.10 6.43 -7.99
CA ALA A 105 11.80 6.04 -7.43
C ALA A 105 11.71 6.25 -5.91
N SER A 106 10.48 6.40 -5.41
CA SER A 106 10.19 6.24 -3.98
C SER A 106 9.93 4.78 -3.63
N VAL A 107 10.09 4.43 -2.36
CA VAL A 107 9.75 3.07 -1.87
C VAL A 107 8.28 2.74 -2.16
N SER A 108 7.37 3.68 -1.92
CA SER A 108 5.93 3.54 -2.22
C SER A 108 5.63 3.27 -3.71
N ARG A 109 6.46 3.79 -4.62
CA ARG A 109 6.36 3.51 -6.06
C ARG A 109 6.72 2.05 -6.36
N LEU A 110 7.74 1.49 -5.71
CA LEU A 110 8.08 0.06 -5.84
C LEU A 110 7.07 -0.86 -5.13
N GLU A 111 6.55 -0.47 -3.98
CA GLU A 111 5.43 -1.19 -3.33
C GLU A 111 4.18 -1.20 -4.22
N THR A 112 3.92 -0.13 -4.98
CA THR A 112 2.83 -0.09 -5.96
C THR A 112 3.05 -1.14 -7.05
N PHE A 113 4.27 -1.27 -7.58
CA PHE A 113 4.60 -2.32 -8.55
C PHE A 113 4.44 -3.72 -7.96
N ALA A 114 4.97 -3.93 -6.75
CA ALA A 114 4.82 -5.19 -6.02
C ALA A 114 3.35 -5.53 -5.78
N SER A 115 2.47 -4.53 -5.64
CA SER A 115 1.02 -4.73 -5.49
C SER A 115 0.34 -5.20 -6.78
N CYS A 116 0.64 -4.54 -7.90
CA CYS A 116 0.14 -4.84 -9.23
C CYS A 116 1.01 -4.11 -10.29
N PRO A 117 1.70 -4.83 -11.18
CA PRO A 117 2.53 -4.21 -12.23
C PRO A 117 1.75 -3.26 -13.13
N PHE A 118 0.54 -3.65 -13.55
CA PHE A 118 -0.31 -2.78 -14.37
C PHE A 118 -0.68 -1.46 -13.67
N ARG A 119 -0.93 -1.48 -12.36
CA ARG A 119 -1.19 -0.24 -11.59
C ARG A 119 0.01 0.69 -11.64
N TYR A 120 1.22 0.14 -11.47
CA TYR A 120 2.44 0.91 -11.59
C TYR A 120 2.59 1.50 -13.00
N PHE A 121 2.35 0.71 -14.04
CA PHE A 121 2.42 1.16 -15.42
C PHE A 121 1.44 2.31 -15.69
N ALA A 122 0.17 2.15 -15.31
CA ALA A 122 -0.84 3.19 -15.48
C ALA A 122 -0.48 4.49 -14.74
N GLN A 123 -0.01 4.37 -13.50
CA GLN A 123 0.26 5.54 -12.66
C GLN A 123 1.59 6.23 -12.99
N TYR A 124 2.67 5.47 -13.20
CA TYR A 124 4.03 6.00 -13.30
C TYR A 124 4.67 5.82 -14.68
N GLY A 125 4.15 4.92 -15.51
CA GLY A 125 4.53 4.83 -16.93
C GLY A 125 3.73 5.83 -17.76
N LEU A 126 2.40 5.70 -17.74
CA LEU A 126 1.50 6.58 -18.51
C LEU A 126 1.25 7.94 -17.84
N GLY A 127 1.55 8.09 -16.54
CA GLY A 127 1.33 9.34 -15.82
C GLY A 127 -0.15 9.69 -15.63
N LEU A 128 -1.03 8.68 -15.55
CA LEU A 128 -2.46 8.93 -15.41
C LEU A 128 -2.80 9.47 -14.02
N GLU A 129 -3.48 10.62 -13.99
CA GLU A 129 -3.99 11.23 -12.76
C GLU A 129 -5.52 11.14 -12.68
N GLU A 130 -6.04 10.96 -11.47
CA GLU A 130 -7.47 11.15 -11.23
C GLU A 130 -7.85 12.62 -11.38
N ARG A 131 -9.10 12.86 -11.79
CA ARG A 131 -9.68 14.20 -11.75
C ARG A 131 -9.61 14.72 -10.31
N ARG A 132 -9.00 15.89 -10.13
CA ARG A 132 -8.96 16.57 -8.83
C ARG A 132 -10.37 17.03 -8.47
N ILE A 133 -10.83 16.62 -7.29
CA ILE A 133 -12.10 17.03 -6.70
C ILE A 133 -11.78 17.89 -5.49
N PHE A 134 -12.55 18.97 -5.28
CA PHE A 134 -12.41 19.83 -4.11
C PHE A 134 -12.97 19.12 -2.86
N GLN A 135 -12.17 18.21 -2.30
CA GLN A 135 -12.48 17.43 -1.12
C GLN A 135 -11.21 17.15 -0.32
N LEU A 136 -11.35 17.11 1.01
CA LEU A 136 -10.26 16.66 1.87
C LEU A 136 -10.24 15.14 1.90
N ASP A 137 -9.26 14.55 1.22
CA ASP A 137 -9.04 13.12 1.12
C ASP A 137 -8.04 12.61 2.17
N ALA A 138 -7.85 11.29 2.23
CA ALA A 138 -6.93 10.66 3.17
C ALA A 138 -5.47 11.13 2.98
N ARG A 139 -5.06 11.41 1.73
CA ARG A 139 -3.73 11.93 1.42
C ARG A 139 -3.54 13.34 1.96
N GLY A 140 -4.50 14.23 1.75
CA GLY A 140 -4.50 15.58 2.30
C GLY A 140 -4.43 15.59 3.83
N MET A 141 -5.18 14.71 4.48
CA MET A 141 -5.10 14.54 5.95
C MET A 141 -3.71 14.07 6.40
N GLY A 142 -3.12 13.09 5.70
CA GLY A 142 -1.77 12.61 6.01
C GLY A 142 -0.74 13.73 5.93
N LEU A 143 -0.73 14.48 4.83
CA LEU A 143 0.17 15.63 4.63
C LEU A 143 0.01 16.68 5.73
N PHE A 144 -1.22 16.95 6.16
CA PHE A 144 -1.50 17.88 7.26
C PHE A 144 -0.88 17.38 8.58
N TYR A 145 -0.97 16.08 8.89
CA TYR A 145 -0.37 15.51 10.09
C TYR A 145 1.17 15.54 10.07
N HIS A 146 1.80 15.18 8.94
CA HIS A 146 3.26 15.27 8.80
C HIS A 146 3.75 16.71 8.99
N GLN A 147 3.10 17.67 8.32
CA GLN A 147 3.44 19.08 8.44
C GLN A 147 3.25 19.59 9.88
N PHE A 148 2.18 19.17 10.57
CA PHE A 148 1.98 19.50 11.99
C PHE A 148 3.13 19.00 12.86
N PHE A 149 3.53 17.72 12.75
CA PHE A 149 4.58 17.17 13.60
C PHE A 149 5.96 17.77 13.30
N LYS A 150 6.18 18.17 12.05
CA LYS A 150 7.36 18.94 11.67
C LYS A 150 7.37 20.30 12.38
N GLU A 151 6.33 21.12 12.20
CA GLU A 151 6.24 22.45 12.82
C GLU A 151 6.28 22.36 14.35
N PHE A 152 5.64 21.35 14.93
CA PHE A 152 5.69 21.12 16.37
C PHE A 152 7.11 20.83 16.87
N THR A 153 7.84 19.96 16.17
CA THR A 153 9.22 19.61 16.56
C THR A 153 10.17 20.78 16.35
N ASP A 154 10.05 21.49 15.23
CA ASP A 154 10.84 22.69 14.91
C ASP A 154 10.61 23.78 15.99
N GLU A 155 9.38 23.96 16.45
CA GLU A 155 9.04 24.94 17.50
C GLU A 155 9.57 24.55 18.88
N LEU A 156 9.59 23.26 19.21
CA LEU A 156 10.25 22.79 20.43
C LEU A 156 11.75 23.05 20.39
N GLN A 157 12.40 22.77 19.26
CA GLN A 157 13.83 23.00 19.09
C GLN A 157 14.17 24.49 19.13
N SER A 158 13.40 25.35 18.45
CA SER A 158 13.64 26.80 18.41
C SER A 158 13.51 27.44 19.79
N ARG A 159 12.56 26.97 20.62
CA ARG A 159 12.35 27.43 21.99
C ARG A 159 13.20 26.70 23.04
N GLY A 160 14.00 25.70 22.66
CA GLY A 160 14.78 24.88 23.59
C GLY A 160 13.92 24.07 24.57
N LEU A 161 12.69 23.72 24.19
CA LEU A 161 11.73 23.00 25.03
C LEU A 161 11.92 21.49 24.91
N ASP A 162 11.85 20.79 26.03
CA ASP A 162 11.81 19.32 26.07
C ASP A 162 10.36 18.84 26.06
N TRP A 163 9.98 18.09 25.03
CA TRP A 163 8.64 17.52 24.86
C TRP A 163 8.18 16.77 26.13
N GLY A 164 9.08 16.04 26.78
CA GLY A 164 8.74 15.28 27.99
C GLY A 164 8.39 16.16 29.19
N LYS A 165 8.89 17.40 29.25
CA LYS A 165 8.70 18.31 30.38
C LYS A 165 7.47 19.20 30.29
N LEU A 166 6.84 19.28 29.10
CA LEU A 166 5.64 20.08 28.90
C LEU A 166 4.43 19.51 29.63
N LYS A 167 3.64 20.38 30.26
CA LYS A 167 2.36 20.07 30.89
C LYS A 167 1.25 20.05 29.84
N ASP A 168 0.12 19.42 30.20
CA ASP A 168 -1.02 19.27 29.30
C ASP A 168 -1.59 20.59 28.77
N ALA A 169 -1.57 21.67 29.58
CA ALA A 169 -2.02 23.00 29.15
C ALA A 169 -1.06 23.63 28.13
N GLU A 170 0.25 23.46 28.31
CA GLU A 170 1.27 23.96 27.39
C GLU A 170 1.20 23.22 26.05
N LEU A 171 0.98 21.90 26.09
CA LEU A 171 0.74 21.08 24.90
C LEU A 171 -0.52 21.53 24.15
N ASP A 172 -1.63 21.77 24.85
CA ASP A 172 -2.89 22.22 24.23
C ASP A 172 -2.74 23.59 23.57
N GLN A 173 -2.05 24.52 24.22
CA GLN A 173 -1.75 25.83 23.65
C GLN A 173 -0.92 25.71 22.37
N LEU A 174 0.22 25.01 22.43
CA LEU A 174 1.13 24.88 21.29
C LEU A 174 0.48 24.17 20.10
N VAL A 175 -0.26 23.08 20.36
CA VAL A 175 -1.04 22.38 19.32
C VAL A 175 -2.05 23.32 18.68
N SER A 176 -2.74 24.14 19.48
CA SER A 176 -3.77 25.05 18.98
C SER A 176 -3.17 26.18 18.13
N GLU A 177 -2.03 26.74 18.54
CA GLU A 177 -1.28 27.75 17.78
C GLU A 177 -0.86 27.22 16.40
N ILE A 178 -0.22 26.04 16.36
CA ILE A 178 0.26 25.45 15.10
C ILE A 178 -0.91 25.07 14.18
N VAL A 179 -1.97 24.44 14.72
CA VAL A 179 -3.15 24.09 13.91
C VAL A 179 -3.81 25.34 13.33
N ALA A 180 -3.90 26.44 14.10
CA ALA A 180 -4.44 27.70 13.60
C ALA A 180 -3.59 28.28 12.45
N GLY A 181 -2.25 28.19 12.53
CA GLY A 181 -1.34 28.62 11.47
C GLY A 181 -1.37 27.73 10.22
N LEU A 182 -1.58 26.42 10.40
CA LEU A 182 -1.62 25.44 9.31
C LEU A 182 -2.94 25.36 8.57
N SER A 183 -4.06 25.59 9.27
CA SER A 183 -5.39 25.38 8.70
C SER A 183 -5.66 26.18 7.41
N PRO A 184 -5.26 27.46 7.29
CA PRO A 184 -5.40 28.22 6.05
C PRO A 184 -4.54 27.68 4.90
N ARG A 185 -3.41 27.03 5.20
CA ARG A 185 -2.46 26.55 4.17
C ARG A 185 -2.90 25.23 3.52
N LEU A 186 -3.93 24.56 4.05
CA LEU A 186 -4.34 23.24 3.58
C LEU A 186 -5.27 23.32 2.34
N GLN A 187 -4.84 22.70 1.24
CA GLN A 187 -5.64 22.43 0.03
C GLN A 187 -6.54 23.61 -0.41
N ASN A 188 -5.95 24.78 -0.68
CA ASN A 188 -6.68 25.99 -1.08
C ASN A 188 -7.73 26.43 -0.03
N GLU A 189 -7.31 26.50 1.24
CA GLU A 189 -8.18 26.93 2.34
C GLU A 189 -9.46 26.07 2.49
N ILE A 190 -9.41 24.78 2.11
CA ILE A 190 -10.60 23.90 2.17
C ILE A 190 -11.21 23.86 3.56
N LEU A 191 -10.38 23.94 4.61
CA LEU A 191 -10.81 23.95 6.00
C LEU A 191 -11.68 25.17 6.35
N LEU A 192 -11.57 26.27 5.61
CA LEU A 192 -12.34 27.50 5.82
C LEU A 192 -13.60 27.57 4.96
N SER A 193 -13.69 26.74 3.91
CA SER A 193 -14.72 26.81 2.86
C SER A 193 -16.16 26.55 3.31
N SER A 194 -16.38 25.87 4.44
CA SER A 194 -17.73 25.60 4.96
C SER A 194 -17.75 25.43 6.48
N ALA A 195 -18.94 25.53 7.08
CA ALA A 195 -19.12 25.26 8.51
C ALA A 195 -18.70 23.82 8.89
N ARG A 196 -18.96 22.84 8.00
CA ARG A 196 -18.52 21.45 8.18
C ARG A 196 -17.00 21.35 8.27
N TYR A 197 -16.29 22.03 7.38
CA TYR A 197 -14.83 22.01 7.35
C TYR A 197 -14.19 22.78 8.52
N ARG A 198 -14.83 23.87 8.98
CA ARG A 198 -14.43 24.54 10.22
C ARG A 198 -14.58 23.63 11.43
N TYR A 199 -15.67 22.86 11.51
CA TYR A 199 -15.81 21.83 12.55
C TYR A 199 -14.73 20.74 12.44
N LEU A 200 -14.41 20.30 11.23
CA LEU A 200 -13.35 19.31 10.99
C LEU A 200 -11.98 19.79 11.49
N THR A 201 -11.68 21.10 11.40
CA THR A 201 -10.46 21.68 12.00
C THR A 201 -10.38 21.39 13.50
N GLY A 202 -11.51 21.51 14.22
CA GLY A 202 -11.58 21.15 15.63
C GLY A 202 -11.32 19.66 15.89
N VAL A 203 -11.80 18.77 15.01
CA VAL A 203 -11.53 17.32 15.10
C VAL A 203 -10.06 17.00 14.84
N LEU A 204 -9.44 17.66 13.85
CA LEU A 204 -8.01 17.53 13.56
C LEU A 204 -7.17 17.98 14.76
N ARG A 205 -7.48 19.14 15.35
CA ARG A 205 -6.82 19.66 16.56
C ARG A 205 -6.90 18.67 17.72
N GLN A 206 -8.08 18.12 18.00
CA GLN A 206 -8.24 17.13 19.08
C GLN A 206 -7.45 15.85 18.81
N THR A 207 -7.41 15.41 17.54
CA THR A 207 -6.65 14.22 17.13
C THR A 207 -5.15 14.44 17.34
N LEU A 208 -4.64 15.59 16.90
CA LEU A 208 -3.24 15.98 17.04
C LEU A 208 -2.84 16.20 18.50
N LEU A 209 -3.72 16.77 19.32
CA LEU A 209 -3.48 16.92 20.76
C LEU A 209 -3.29 15.58 21.45
N LEU A 210 -4.19 14.61 21.19
CA LEU A 210 -4.08 13.26 21.77
C LEU A 210 -2.79 12.58 21.35
N ALA A 211 -2.47 12.63 20.05
CA ALA A 211 -1.25 12.08 19.50
C ALA A 211 0.01 12.73 20.15
N THR A 212 0.01 14.05 20.30
CA THR A 212 1.10 14.82 20.92
C THR A 212 1.27 14.49 22.40
N LYS A 213 0.18 14.29 23.14
CA LYS A 213 0.22 13.84 24.55
C LYS A 213 0.84 12.45 24.69
N VAL A 214 0.50 11.52 23.79
CA VAL A 214 1.12 10.18 23.81
C VAL A 214 2.60 10.24 23.46
N LEU A 215 3.00 11.06 22.48
CA LEU A 215 4.42 11.27 22.16
C LEU A 215 5.18 11.98 23.30
N ALA A 216 4.53 12.86 24.06
CA ALA A 216 5.10 13.44 25.28
C ALA A 216 5.37 12.35 26.33
N GLU A 217 4.46 11.39 26.51
CA GLU A 217 4.66 10.22 27.37
C GLU A 217 5.83 9.34 26.91
N HIS A 218 6.02 9.17 25.59
CA HIS A 218 7.22 8.51 25.06
C HIS A 218 8.51 9.25 25.45
N ALA A 219 8.52 10.59 25.38
CA ALA A 219 9.68 11.39 25.77
C ALA A 219 9.93 11.41 27.28
N ARG A 220 8.86 11.33 28.10
CA ARG A 220 8.94 11.25 29.58
C ARG A 220 9.54 9.93 30.06
N ARG A 221 9.13 8.81 29.44
CA ARG A 221 9.50 7.46 29.90
C ARG A 221 10.72 6.90 29.18
N GLY A 222 11.04 7.40 28.00
CA GLY A 222 12.15 6.95 27.19
C GLY A 222 13.26 7.99 27.05
N GLU A 223 14.39 7.53 26.54
CA GLU A 223 15.61 8.31 26.31
C GLU A 223 15.84 8.64 24.83
N PHE A 224 15.09 8.02 23.92
CA PHE A 224 15.10 8.40 22.50
C PHE A 224 14.64 9.85 22.33
N ARG A 225 15.41 10.63 21.57
CA ARG A 225 15.10 12.03 21.23
C ARG A 225 15.14 12.22 19.71
N PRO A 226 14.23 13.07 19.16
CA PRO A 226 14.22 13.35 17.74
C PRO A 226 15.49 14.08 17.33
N VAL A 227 16.20 13.53 16.35
CA VAL A 227 17.37 14.16 15.73
C VAL A 227 17.04 14.76 14.38
N ALA A 228 16.03 14.22 13.69
CA ALA A 228 15.54 14.77 12.44
C ALA A 228 14.04 14.48 12.25
N VAL A 229 13.34 15.42 11.62
CA VAL A 229 11.94 15.27 11.18
C VAL A 229 11.82 15.67 9.73
N GLU A 230 10.95 14.99 9.00
CA GLU A 230 10.72 15.21 7.56
C GLU A 230 12.04 15.21 6.76
N LEU A 231 12.98 14.35 7.16
CA LEU A 231 14.33 14.28 6.61
C LEU A 231 14.31 13.72 5.19
N ALA A 232 14.70 14.56 4.24
CA ALA A 232 14.73 14.21 2.84
C ALA A 232 16.00 13.41 2.46
N PHE A 233 15.87 12.48 1.52
CA PHE A 233 16.99 11.80 0.87
C PHE A 233 16.72 11.64 -0.64
N GLY A 234 17.73 11.82 -1.49
CA GLY A 234 17.56 11.85 -2.94
C GLY A 234 16.66 12.99 -3.45
N LEU A 235 16.51 14.04 -2.63
CA LEU A 235 15.76 15.27 -2.92
C LEU A 235 16.66 16.46 -2.58
N GLU A 236 16.29 17.65 -3.07
CA GLU A 236 17.03 18.88 -2.75
C GLU A 236 17.17 19.10 -1.24
N LYS A 237 18.36 19.55 -0.82
CA LYS A 237 18.69 19.89 0.58
C LYS A 237 18.49 18.72 1.56
N GLY A 238 18.67 17.49 1.10
CA GLY A 238 18.63 16.28 1.93
C GLY A 238 19.90 15.44 1.81
N LEU A 239 19.82 14.21 2.33
CA LEU A 239 20.83 13.18 2.09
C LEU A 239 20.92 12.83 0.59
N PRO A 240 22.05 12.26 0.13
CA PRO A 240 22.10 11.66 -1.20
C PRO A 240 21.05 10.55 -1.37
N PRO A 241 20.67 10.22 -2.63
CA PRO A 241 19.79 9.07 -2.89
C PRO A 241 20.42 7.79 -2.35
N TRP A 242 19.61 6.80 -2.01
CA TRP A 242 20.14 5.47 -1.72
C TRP A 242 20.25 4.68 -3.01
N GLU A 243 21.48 4.48 -3.46
CA GLU A 243 21.78 3.85 -4.74
C GLU A 243 21.90 2.33 -4.58
N ILE A 244 21.13 1.60 -5.37
CA ILE A 244 21.16 0.14 -5.41
C ILE A 244 21.57 -0.28 -6.83
N PRO A 245 22.75 -0.91 -6.99
CA PRO A 245 23.19 -1.45 -8.28
C PRO A 245 22.22 -2.47 -8.87
N LEU A 246 21.98 -2.35 -10.17
CA LEU A 246 21.19 -3.28 -10.97
C LEU A 246 22.06 -3.90 -12.08
N ASP A 247 21.46 -4.74 -12.92
CA ASP A 247 22.17 -5.38 -14.02
C ASP A 247 22.53 -4.37 -15.12
N ARG A 248 23.57 -4.68 -15.92
CA ARG A 248 24.00 -3.89 -17.09
C ARG A 248 24.38 -2.44 -16.76
N GLY A 249 24.91 -2.19 -15.55
CA GLY A 249 25.38 -0.87 -15.13
C GLY A 249 24.27 0.14 -14.80
N ARG A 250 23.01 -0.31 -14.70
CA ARG A 250 21.89 0.54 -14.27
C ARG A 250 21.87 0.70 -12.77
N LEU A 251 21.27 1.80 -12.30
CA LEU A 251 21.08 2.08 -10.88
C LEU A 251 19.59 2.26 -10.55
N LEU A 252 19.18 1.78 -9.38
CA LEU A 252 17.99 2.25 -8.69
C LEU A 252 18.43 3.37 -7.74
N GLU A 253 17.90 4.57 -7.94
CA GLU A 253 18.11 5.73 -7.08
C GLU A 253 16.86 5.95 -6.22
N LEU A 254 16.93 5.52 -4.96
CA LEU A 254 15.81 5.71 -4.04
C LEU A 254 15.82 7.12 -3.47
N ARG A 255 14.66 7.77 -3.56
CA ARG A 255 14.39 9.06 -2.94
C ARG A 255 13.17 8.99 -2.04
N GLY A 256 13.13 9.85 -1.03
CA GLY A 256 12.00 9.88 -0.12
C GLY A 256 12.20 10.85 1.03
N ARG A 257 11.38 10.65 2.05
CA ARG A 257 11.36 11.46 3.25
C ARG A 257 11.08 10.58 4.46
N ILE A 258 11.96 10.65 5.45
CA ILE A 258 11.82 9.95 6.72
C ILE A 258 11.07 10.89 7.67
N ASP A 259 9.84 10.53 8.06
CA ASP A 259 8.98 11.42 8.86
C ASP A 259 9.64 11.82 10.18
N ARG A 260 10.22 10.85 10.90
CA ARG A 260 10.94 11.11 12.15
C ARG A 260 12.02 10.06 12.40
N LEU A 261 13.20 10.55 12.75
CA LEU A 261 14.35 9.79 13.18
C LEU A 261 14.69 10.18 14.62
N ASP A 262 14.70 9.19 15.52
CA ASP A 262 15.12 9.39 16.89
C ASP A 262 16.42 8.62 17.18
N LEU A 263 17.21 9.15 18.11
CA LEU A 263 18.47 8.58 18.58
C LEU A 263 18.48 8.42 20.09
N ALA A 264 19.08 7.34 20.58
CA ALA A 264 19.44 7.12 21.99
C ALA A 264 20.84 6.54 22.10
N ARG A 265 21.49 6.69 23.26
CA ARG A 265 22.83 6.15 23.53
C ARG A 265 22.79 5.23 24.74
N LYS A 266 23.46 4.08 24.65
CA LYS A 266 23.67 3.15 25.76
C LYS A 266 24.99 2.42 25.58
N ASP A 267 25.79 2.33 26.64
CA ASP A 267 27.05 1.59 26.67
C ASP A 267 27.96 1.92 25.46
N ASN A 268 28.11 3.22 25.20
CA ASN A 268 28.83 3.79 24.04
C ASN A 268 28.26 3.46 22.65
N THR A 269 27.16 2.72 22.57
CA THR A 269 26.47 2.37 21.33
C THR A 269 25.32 3.33 21.07
N LEU A 270 25.18 3.78 19.83
CA LEU A 270 24.08 4.61 19.37
C LEU A 270 22.99 3.72 18.78
N TYR A 271 21.73 4.01 19.07
CA TYR A 271 20.59 3.31 18.53
C TYR A 271 19.70 4.29 17.78
N LEU A 272 19.31 3.93 16.56
CA LEU A 272 18.38 4.70 15.74
C LEU A 272 17.02 4.04 15.67
N ARG A 273 15.96 4.85 15.71
CA ARG A 273 14.62 4.37 15.34
C ARG A 273 13.94 5.31 14.37
N VAL A 274 13.18 4.73 13.45
CA VAL A 274 12.32 5.47 12.52
C VAL A 274 10.88 5.37 12.99
N ILE A 275 10.19 6.51 12.99
CA ILE A 275 8.75 6.59 13.26
C ILE A 275 8.09 7.21 12.03
N ASP A 276 7.07 6.55 11.53
CA ASP A 276 6.23 7.03 10.43
C ASP A 276 4.79 7.27 10.95
N TYR A 277 4.25 8.44 10.63
CA TYR A 277 2.93 8.86 11.13
C TYR A 277 1.83 8.38 10.18
N LYS A 278 0.86 7.61 10.68
CA LYS A 278 -0.26 7.11 9.86
C LYS A 278 -1.60 7.41 10.48
N SER A 279 -2.55 7.85 9.66
CA SER A 279 -3.96 8.02 10.05
C SER A 279 -4.71 6.69 10.22
N SER A 280 -4.14 5.60 9.70
CA SER A 280 -4.67 4.24 9.82
C SER A 280 -3.95 3.43 10.89
N ASP A 281 -4.61 2.40 11.37
CA ASP A 281 -4.11 1.46 12.39
C ASP A 281 -3.10 0.42 11.83
N ARG A 282 -2.15 0.87 11.00
CA ARG A 282 -1.22 0.01 10.26
C ARG A 282 -0.23 -0.68 11.19
N ASN A 283 0.08 -1.95 10.91
CA ASN A 283 1.12 -2.71 11.59
C ASN A 283 2.12 -3.25 10.57
N LEU A 284 3.38 -3.38 10.97
CA LEU A 284 4.41 -4.01 10.15
C LEU A 284 4.27 -5.54 10.23
N GLU A 285 4.04 -6.19 9.09
CA GLU A 285 3.90 -7.64 8.98
C GLU A 285 5.02 -8.20 8.10
N LEU A 286 5.83 -9.14 8.62
CA LEU A 286 6.97 -9.70 7.86
C LEU A 286 6.53 -10.39 6.56
N THR A 287 5.34 -11.00 6.53
CA THR A 287 4.77 -11.54 5.28
C THR A 287 4.67 -10.46 4.19
N ARG A 288 4.25 -9.23 4.55
CA ARG A 288 4.15 -8.12 3.59
C ARG A 288 5.52 -7.64 3.14
N VAL A 289 6.48 -7.55 4.07
CA VAL A 289 7.88 -7.22 3.76
C VAL A 289 8.43 -8.20 2.74
N TYR A 290 8.26 -9.51 2.99
CA TYR A 290 8.73 -10.58 2.11
C TYR A 290 8.18 -10.47 0.67
N HIS A 291 6.91 -10.10 0.54
CA HIS A 291 6.29 -9.91 -0.77
C HIS A 291 6.56 -8.52 -1.39
N GLY A 292 7.28 -7.63 -0.71
CA GLY A 292 7.58 -6.27 -1.19
C GLY A 292 6.44 -5.27 -1.05
N LEU A 293 5.47 -5.54 -0.17
CA LEU A 293 4.27 -4.72 0.05
C LEU A 293 4.40 -3.73 1.22
N ASP A 294 5.46 -3.85 2.02
CA ASP A 294 5.74 -2.99 3.18
C ASP A 294 7.26 -2.92 3.40
N LEU A 295 7.94 -2.09 2.61
CA LEU A 295 9.38 -1.92 2.58
C LEU A 295 9.82 -0.57 3.16
N GLN A 296 8.90 0.40 3.24
CA GLN A 296 9.18 1.80 3.56
C GLN A 296 9.97 1.99 4.87
N LEU A 297 9.45 1.52 6.00
CA LEU A 297 10.08 1.70 7.31
C LEU A 297 11.49 1.12 7.40
N LEU A 298 11.68 -0.09 6.86
CA LEU A 298 12.96 -0.79 6.86
C LEU A 298 13.98 -0.11 5.95
N THR A 299 13.52 0.38 4.80
CA THR A 299 14.33 1.19 3.88
C THR A 299 14.79 2.47 4.57
N TYR A 300 13.89 3.18 5.25
CA TYR A 300 14.24 4.43 5.94
C TYR A 300 15.27 4.22 7.05
N LEU A 301 15.14 3.14 7.82
CA LEU A 301 16.15 2.82 8.82
C LEU A 301 17.49 2.46 8.17
N ALA A 302 17.50 1.71 7.07
CA ALA A 302 18.72 1.41 6.33
C ALA A 302 19.42 2.68 5.82
N VAL A 303 18.67 3.61 5.22
CA VAL A 303 19.17 4.93 4.78
C VAL A 303 19.75 5.71 5.96
N ALA A 304 19.05 5.73 7.09
CA ALA A 304 19.51 6.46 8.28
C ALA A 304 20.78 5.88 8.90
N LEU A 305 20.96 4.55 8.84
CA LEU A 305 22.17 3.87 9.32
C LEU A 305 23.34 4.10 8.36
N GLU A 306 23.11 3.97 7.05
CA GLU A 306 24.13 4.18 6.00
C GLU A 306 24.72 5.58 6.07
N TYR A 307 23.85 6.60 6.17
CA TYR A 307 24.28 8.00 6.24
C TYR A 307 24.49 8.51 7.67
N GLY A 308 24.54 7.59 8.65
CA GLY A 308 24.69 7.89 10.07
C GLY A 308 25.87 8.80 10.40
N ARG A 309 26.98 8.66 9.66
CA ARG A 309 28.19 9.48 9.85
C ARG A 309 27.92 10.99 9.68
N GLN A 310 27.02 11.38 8.77
CA GLN A 310 26.81 12.80 8.43
C GLN A 310 26.21 13.63 9.58
N TRP A 311 25.62 12.97 10.58
CA TRP A 311 24.99 13.62 11.74
C TRP A 311 25.45 13.02 13.08
N GLY A 312 26.63 12.40 13.12
CA GLY A 312 27.23 11.90 14.36
C GLY A 312 26.65 10.58 14.89
N ALA A 313 25.99 9.80 14.04
CA ALA A 313 25.47 8.47 14.32
C ALA A 313 26.26 7.37 13.60
N GLU A 314 27.56 7.57 13.42
CA GLU A 314 28.44 6.56 12.82
C GLU A 314 28.45 5.29 13.68
N GLY A 315 28.30 4.13 13.03
CA GLY A 315 28.23 2.84 13.72
C GLY A 315 26.99 2.66 14.58
N ALA A 316 25.94 3.48 14.38
CA ALA A 316 24.68 3.28 15.06
C ALA A 316 24.04 1.94 14.68
N GLU A 317 23.26 1.40 15.60
CA GLU A 317 22.58 0.14 15.46
C GLU A 317 21.07 0.34 15.31
N PRO A 318 20.35 -0.63 14.70
CA PRO A 318 18.90 -0.59 14.64
C PRO A 318 18.30 -0.68 16.05
N GLY A 319 17.61 0.36 16.50
CA GLY A 319 16.80 0.35 17.70
C GLY A 319 15.38 -0.15 17.42
N GLY A 320 14.78 0.29 16.33
CA GLY A 320 13.47 -0.19 15.88
C GLY A 320 12.83 0.64 14.76
N VAL A 321 11.71 0.16 14.23
CA VAL A 321 10.89 0.89 13.26
C VAL A 321 9.43 0.85 13.65
N PHE A 322 8.72 1.96 13.50
CA PHE A 322 7.37 2.10 14.03
C PHE A 322 6.45 2.88 13.11
N TYR A 323 5.22 2.38 12.94
CA TYR A 323 4.07 3.19 12.62
C TYR A 323 3.49 3.76 13.93
N PHE A 324 3.27 5.08 13.95
CA PHE A 324 2.56 5.76 15.02
C PHE A 324 1.17 6.19 14.54
N PRO A 325 0.09 5.67 15.14
CA PRO A 325 -1.27 5.99 14.73
C PRO A 325 -1.67 7.42 15.17
N VAL A 326 -2.08 8.24 14.21
CA VAL A 326 -2.58 9.61 14.42
C VAL A 326 -4.09 9.59 14.21
N GLN A 327 -4.81 9.19 15.26
CA GLN A 327 -6.27 9.04 15.25
C GLN A 327 -6.86 9.38 16.62
N LYS A 328 -8.15 9.71 16.63
CA LYS A 328 -8.93 9.86 17.85
C LYS A 328 -9.71 8.56 18.10
N PRO A 329 -9.21 7.63 18.95
CA PRO A 329 -9.87 6.35 19.16
C PRO A 329 -11.17 6.53 19.94
N LEU A 330 -12.17 5.72 19.60
CA LEU A 330 -13.37 5.57 20.42
C LEU A 330 -13.14 4.46 21.45
N LEU A 331 -13.26 4.80 22.73
CA LEU A 331 -13.25 3.81 23.82
C LEU A 331 -14.69 3.32 24.05
N ARG A 332 -14.88 2.00 24.10
CA ARG A 332 -16.17 1.36 24.37
C ARG A 332 -16.03 0.59 25.67
N GLU A 333 -16.71 1.06 26.70
CA GLU A 333 -16.50 0.64 28.08
C GLU A 333 -17.86 0.50 28.74
N ASP A 334 -18.04 -0.55 29.55
CA ASP A 334 -19.33 -0.90 30.14
C ASP A 334 -19.74 0.01 31.31
N GLY A 335 -18.81 0.85 31.80
CA GLY A 335 -19.04 1.76 32.91
C GLY A 335 -18.13 2.99 32.88
N PRO A 336 -18.36 3.96 33.80
CA PRO A 336 -17.52 5.13 33.93
C PRO A 336 -16.10 4.72 34.33
N LEU A 337 -15.12 5.38 33.73
CA LEU A 337 -13.70 5.21 34.03
C LEU A 337 -13.15 6.49 34.64
N ASP A 338 -12.13 6.36 35.48
CA ASP A 338 -11.39 7.51 35.95
C ASP A 338 -10.52 8.13 34.82
N PRO A 339 -10.09 9.39 34.96
CA PRO A 339 -9.29 10.06 33.94
C PRO A 339 -7.96 9.36 33.60
N GLU A 340 -7.30 8.70 34.56
CA GLU A 340 -6.02 8.02 34.33
C GLU A 340 -6.22 6.70 33.59
N GLU A 341 -7.27 5.94 33.91
CA GLU A 341 -7.68 4.75 33.17
C GLU A 341 -8.01 5.10 31.72
N ILE A 342 -8.70 6.22 31.48
CA ILE A 342 -8.97 6.73 30.13
C ILE A 342 -7.65 7.03 29.42
N ALA A 343 -6.74 7.77 30.05
CA ALA A 343 -5.43 8.10 29.47
C ALA A 343 -4.62 6.83 29.14
N GLN A 344 -4.63 5.85 30.04
CA GLN A 344 -4.00 4.55 29.86
C GLN A 344 -4.58 3.78 28.65
N LYS A 345 -5.90 3.74 28.51
CA LYS A 345 -6.57 3.08 27.37
C LYS A 345 -6.29 3.80 26.06
N ILE A 346 -6.25 5.13 26.06
CA ILE A 346 -5.85 5.92 24.89
C ILE A 346 -4.40 5.60 24.50
N ARG A 347 -3.45 5.60 25.45
CA ARG A 347 -2.05 5.20 25.19
C ARG A 347 -1.98 3.82 24.55
N LYS A 348 -2.69 2.83 25.09
CA LYS A 348 -2.75 1.47 24.53
C LYS A 348 -3.32 1.44 23.10
N LYS A 349 -4.32 2.27 22.78
CA LYS A 349 -4.90 2.37 21.42
C LYS A 349 -3.96 3.07 20.45
N LEU A 350 -3.17 4.04 20.93
CA LEU A 350 -2.20 4.80 20.14
C LEU A 350 -0.76 4.25 20.22
N LYS A 351 -0.62 3.06 20.79
CA LYS A 351 0.63 2.32 20.91
C LYS A 351 1.32 2.19 19.55
N MET A 352 2.63 2.46 19.51
CA MET A 352 3.45 2.25 18.32
C MET A 352 3.41 0.79 17.85
N ARG A 353 3.48 0.59 16.54
CA ARG A 353 3.40 -0.72 15.90
C ARG A 353 4.56 -0.94 14.97
N GLY A 354 5.26 -2.06 15.15
CA GLY A 354 6.45 -2.34 14.36
C GLY A 354 7.38 -3.32 15.05
N LEU A 355 8.67 -3.17 14.81
CA LEU A 355 9.71 -4.10 15.24
C LEU A 355 10.75 -3.37 16.10
N ILE A 356 11.22 -4.03 17.16
CA ILE A 356 12.28 -3.54 18.05
C ILE A 356 13.47 -4.50 17.99
N LEU A 357 14.67 -4.00 18.28
CA LEU A 357 15.79 -4.87 18.61
C LEU A 357 15.47 -5.74 19.84
N ASP A 358 15.85 -7.02 19.77
CA ASP A 358 15.72 -7.98 20.86
C ASP A 358 16.77 -7.75 21.96
N ASP A 359 16.76 -6.54 22.54
CA ASP A 359 17.62 -6.10 23.64
C ASP A 359 16.74 -5.43 24.72
N PRO A 360 16.66 -5.99 25.95
CA PRO A 360 15.87 -5.41 27.02
C PRO A 360 16.28 -3.98 27.40
N GLY A 361 17.56 -3.63 27.27
CA GLY A 361 18.07 -2.28 27.48
C GLY A 361 17.54 -1.31 26.43
N VAL A 362 17.54 -1.68 25.15
CA VAL A 362 16.95 -0.85 24.09
C VAL A 362 15.45 -0.66 24.29
N ALA A 363 14.73 -1.71 24.70
CA ALA A 363 13.32 -1.59 25.04
C ALA A 363 13.08 -0.59 26.21
N ARG A 364 13.94 -0.60 27.24
CA ARG A 364 13.89 0.39 28.34
C ARG A 364 14.19 1.81 27.86
N LEU A 365 15.17 2.01 26.97
CA LEU A 365 15.42 3.32 26.34
C LEU A 365 14.17 3.84 25.60
N MET A 366 13.29 2.96 25.11
CA MET A 366 12.03 3.35 24.48
C MET A 366 10.87 3.56 25.47
N GLY A 367 11.11 3.43 26.78
CA GLY A 367 10.12 3.55 27.84
C GLY A 367 9.28 2.28 28.08
N ALA A 368 9.77 1.11 27.67
CA ALA A 368 9.10 -0.16 27.97
C ALA A 368 9.29 -0.55 29.45
N GLY A 369 8.21 -0.93 30.11
CA GLY A 369 8.19 -1.50 31.46
C GLY A 369 6.95 -2.37 31.65
N GLY A 370 7.09 -3.50 32.35
CA GLY A 370 6.01 -4.47 32.54
C GLY A 370 5.27 -4.77 31.23
N THR A 371 3.94 -4.57 31.21
CA THR A 371 3.16 -4.57 29.97
C THR A 371 3.16 -3.17 29.35
N SER A 372 3.92 -2.97 28.28
CA SER A 372 4.07 -1.65 27.67
C SER A 372 2.83 -1.20 26.90
N GLU A 373 2.49 0.07 27.11
CA GLU A 373 1.38 0.77 26.46
C GLU A 373 1.84 1.65 25.30
N LEU A 374 3.16 1.86 25.19
CA LEU A 374 3.76 2.81 24.27
C LEU A 374 4.42 2.11 23.07
N VAL A 375 5.13 1.01 23.33
CA VAL A 375 5.92 0.28 22.31
C VAL A 375 5.60 -1.21 22.31
N PRO A 376 5.75 -1.94 21.18
CA PRO A 376 5.40 -3.35 21.05
C PRO A 376 6.37 -4.31 21.74
N ALA A 377 6.93 -3.92 22.89
CA ALA A 377 7.78 -4.75 23.74
C ALA A 377 7.36 -4.68 25.20
N SER A 378 7.32 -5.82 25.86
CA SER A 378 6.99 -5.96 27.29
C SER A 378 8.14 -6.66 28.02
N LEU A 379 8.37 -6.29 29.28
CA LEU A 379 9.40 -6.88 30.12
C LEU A 379 8.78 -7.84 31.13
N ASN A 380 9.38 -9.02 31.25
CA ASN A 380 9.05 -10.01 32.28
C ASN A 380 9.63 -9.57 33.65
N LYS A 381 9.23 -10.27 34.72
CA LYS A 381 9.72 -9.97 36.09
C LYS A 381 11.24 -10.15 36.25
N ASP A 382 11.83 -11.05 35.47
CA ASP A 382 13.28 -11.29 35.43
C ASP A 382 14.04 -10.23 34.59
N GLY A 383 13.33 -9.24 34.04
CA GLY A 383 13.90 -8.18 33.22
C GLY A 383 14.15 -8.55 31.76
N THR A 384 13.83 -9.78 31.34
CA THR A 384 13.93 -10.23 29.94
C THR A 384 12.73 -9.74 29.11
N LEU A 385 12.88 -9.76 27.78
CA LEU A 385 11.78 -9.45 26.86
C LEU A 385 10.76 -10.59 26.83
N SER A 386 9.48 -10.23 26.87
CA SER A 386 8.39 -11.19 26.73
C SER A 386 8.36 -11.78 25.33
N LYS A 387 8.05 -13.08 25.19
CA LYS A 387 7.82 -13.75 23.89
C LYS A 387 6.70 -13.12 23.05
N ARG A 388 5.82 -12.32 23.66
CA ARG A 388 4.76 -11.57 22.96
C ARG A 388 5.25 -10.28 22.33
N SER A 389 6.46 -9.85 22.65
CA SER A 389 7.07 -8.65 22.08
C SER A 389 7.35 -8.88 20.60
N LYS A 390 7.23 -7.81 19.80
CA LYS A 390 7.60 -7.83 18.38
C LYS A 390 9.05 -7.40 18.25
N THR A 391 9.95 -8.35 18.46
CA THR A 391 11.40 -8.12 18.42
C THR A 391 12.10 -8.96 17.35
N LEU A 392 13.28 -8.50 16.93
CA LEU A 392 14.20 -9.23 16.07
C LEU A 392 15.61 -9.16 16.65
N SER A 393 16.35 -10.27 16.58
CA SER A 393 17.77 -10.30 16.94
C SER A 393 18.62 -9.46 15.98
N ARG A 394 19.85 -9.15 16.36
CA ARG A 394 20.81 -8.37 15.56
C ARG A 394 21.08 -9.00 14.19
N GLU A 395 21.21 -10.31 14.18
CA GLU A 395 21.44 -11.11 12.98
C GLU A 395 20.22 -11.03 12.05
N ASN A 396 19.01 -11.17 12.61
CA ASN A 396 17.78 -11.07 11.85
C ASN A 396 17.53 -9.65 11.31
N TRP A 397 17.93 -8.60 12.04
CA TRP A 397 17.88 -7.22 11.54
C TRP A 397 18.79 -7.03 10.33
N SER A 398 20.05 -7.48 10.43
CA SER A 398 21.03 -7.38 9.34
C SER A 398 20.54 -8.14 8.10
N LEU A 399 20.04 -9.36 8.31
CA LEU A 399 19.43 -10.19 7.28
C LEU A 399 18.23 -9.50 6.60
N LEU A 400 17.36 -8.87 7.39
CA LEU A 400 16.17 -8.19 6.89
C LEU A 400 16.53 -6.96 6.06
N GLN A 401 17.53 -6.19 6.47
CA GLN A 401 18.02 -5.02 5.73
C GLN A 401 18.58 -5.43 4.36
N GLU A 402 19.42 -6.46 4.33
CA GLU A 402 19.97 -7.01 3.10
C GLU A 402 18.87 -7.50 2.16
N PHE A 403 17.89 -8.24 2.70
CA PHE A 403 16.75 -8.71 1.93
C PHE A 403 15.93 -7.56 1.33
N VAL A 404 15.68 -6.49 2.09
CA VAL A 404 14.94 -5.32 1.59
C VAL A 404 15.67 -4.70 0.39
N GLY A 405 17.00 -4.53 0.47
CA GLY A 405 17.81 -4.06 -0.65
C GLY A 405 17.68 -4.96 -1.89
N ARG A 406 17.82 -6.28 -1.73
CA ARG A 406 17.64 -7.26 -2.81
C ARG A 406 16.22 -7.24 -3.38
N ARG A 407 15.21 -7.06 -2.54
CA ARG A 407 13.81 -7.00 -2.97
C ARG A 407 13.54 -5.76 -3.81
N LEU A 408 14.05 -4.60 -3.39
CA LEU A 408 13.95 -3.34 -4.15
C LEU A 408 14.66 -3.46 -5.50
N ALA A 409 15.86 -4.07 -5.52
CA ALA A 409 16.58 -4.36 -6.76
C ALA A 409 15.77 -5.25 -7.70
N ARG A 410 15.20 -6.36 -7.19
CA ARG A 410 14.39 -7.29 -8.00
C ARG A 410 13.16 -6.62 -8.61
N LEU A 411 12.40 -5.86 -7.82
CA LEU A 411 11.23 -5.13 -8.34
C LEU A 411 11.64 -4.14 -9.45
N SER A 412 12.80 -3.51 -9.31
CA SER A 412 13.34 -2.59 -10.32
C SER A 412 13.78 -3.31 -11.59
N LYS A 413 14.38 -4.51 -11.46
CA LYS A 413 14.71 -5.36 -12.60
C LYS A 413 13.47 -5.78 -13.38
N ASP A 414 12.40 -6.17 -12.69
CA ASP A 414 11.13 -6.55 -13.33
C ASP A 414 10.52 -5.35 -14.09
N ILE A 415 10.59 -4.13 -13.54
CA ILE A 415 10.20 -2.90 -14.25
C ILE A 415 11.02 -2.71 -15.53
N PHE A 416 12.34 -2.90 -15.45
CA PHE A 416 13.23 -2.77 -16.60
C PHE A 416 13.08 -3.90 -17.64
N GLN A 417 12.47 -5.03 -17.27
CA GLN A 417 12.07 -6.10 -18.18
C GLN A 417 10.72 -5.83 -18.85
N GLY A 418 10.10 -4.67 -18.58
CA GLY A 418 8.86 -4.25 -19.21
C GLY A 418 7.62 -4.97 -18.68
N VAL A 419 7.68 -5.53 -17.46
CA VAL A 419 6.56 -6.25 -16.86
C VAL A 419 5.38 -5.30 -16.59
N THR A 420 4.25 -5.55 -17.25
CA THR A 420 3.03 -4.74 -17.20
C THR A 420 1.78 -5.57 -16.89
N ASP A 421 1.97 -6.82 -16.44
CA ASP A 421 0.88 -7.76 -16.16
C ASP A 421 -0.21 -7.17 -15.25
N ILE A 422 -1.46 -7.51 -15.56
CA ILE A 422 -2.61 -7.29 -14.68
C ILE A 422 -2.60 -8.40 -13.62
N ALA A 423 -1.70 -8.26 -12.64
CA ALA A 423 -1.43 -9.26 -11.62
C ALA A 423 -1.63 -8.70 -10.19
N PRO A 424 -2.86 -8.35 -9.77
CA PRO A 424 -3.12 -7.93 -8.41
C PRO A 424 -2.87 -9.08 -7.42
N TYR A 425 -2.29 -8.79 -6.26
CA TYR A 425 -2.20 -9.79 -5.20
C TYR A 425 -3.55 -10.03 -4.50
N ARG A 426 -3.65 -11.16 -3.81
CA ARG A 426 -4.68 -11.41 -2.81
C ARG A 426 -4.04 -12.01 -1.56
N LEU A 427 -4.16 -11.30 -0.44
CA LEU A 427 -3.63 -11.72 0.87
C LEU A 427 -4.81 -11.91 1.83
N GLY A 428 -5.36 -13.13 1.87
CA GLY A 428 -6.64 -13.39 2.52
C GLY A 428 -7.81 -12.69 1.80
N THR A 429 -8.45 -11.73 2.46
CA THR A 429 -9.51 -10.89 1.88
C THR A 429 -9.00 -9.60 1.27
N GLU A 430 -7.74 -9.24 1.54
CA GLU A 430 -7.15 -7.99 1.08
C GLU A 430 -6.71 -8.09 -0.39
N THR A 431 -7.05 -7.07 -1.18
CA THR A 431 -6.57 -6.90 -2.55
C THR A 431 -6.20 -5.43 -2.78
N PRO A 432 -5.25 -5.13 -3.68
CA PRO A 432 -4.91 -3.75 -4.01
C PRO A 432 -6.01 -3.07 -4.84
N CYS A 433 -6.94 -3.85 -5.43
CA CYS A 433 -8.01 -3.35 -6.29
C CYS A 433 -9.00 -2.46 -5.52
N THR A 434 -9.21 -2.70 -4.22
CA THR A 434 -10.14 -1.93 -3.37
C THR A 434 -9.86 -0.43 -3.38
N TYR A 435 -8.59 -0.04 -3.51
CA TYR A 435 -8.14 1.35 -3.52
C TYR A 435 -7.44 1.71 -4.84
N CYS A 436 -7.77 1.00 -5.93
CA CYS A 436 -7.17 1.20 -7.24
C CYS A 436 -8.13 1.95 -8.18
N SER A 437 -7.76 3.17 -8.51
CA SER A 437 -8.45 4.04 -9.46
C SER A 437 -8.43 3.53 -10.90
N PHE A 438 -7.50 2.63 -11.22
CA PHE A 438 -7.28 2.11 -12.58
C PHE A 438 -8.08 0.84 -12.88
N THR A 439 -9.02 0.45 -12.01
CA THR A 439 -9.90 -0.71 -12.24
C THR A 439 -10.67 -0.61 -13.56
N PRO A 440 -11.26 0.54 -13.93
CA PRO A 440 -11.92 0.71 -15.24
C PRO A 440 -10.97 0.63 -16.44
N LEU A 441 -9.66 0.84 -16.23
CA LEU A 441 -8.65 0.76 -17.28
C LEU A 441 -8.12 -0.66 -17.45
N CYS A 442 -7.85 -1.36 -16.35
CA CYS A 442 -7.32 -2.72 -16.41
C CYS A 442 -8.37 -3.76 -16.74
N CYS A 443 -9.66 -3.47 -16.54
CA CYS A 443 -10.78 -4.39 -16.82
C CYS A 443 -10.59 -5.78 -16.19
N PHE A 444 -9.93 -5.85 -15.02
CA PHE A 444 -9.64 -7.12 -14.36
C PHE A 444 -10.93 -7.82 -13.95
N ASP A 445 -11.17 -8.98 -14.54
CA ASP A 445 -12.35 -9.81 -14.28
C ASP A 445 -11.92 -11.27 -14.13
N VAL A 446 -12.15 -11.85 -12.96
CA VAL A 446 -11.80 -13.24 -12.62
C VAL A 446 -12.55 -14.28 -13.45
N LEU A 447 -13.62 -13.89 -14.13
CA LEU A 447 -14.36 -14.76 -15.05
C LEU A 447 -13.67 -14.86 -16.41
N LEU A 448 -12.75 -13.94 -16.73
CA LEU A 448 -11.97 -13.98 -17.96
C LEU A 448 -10.74 -14.87 -17.81
N GLU A 449 -10.51 -15.69 -18.83
CA GLU A 449 -9.34 -16.56 -18.91
C GLU A 449 -8.04 -15.73 -18.87
N GLY A 450 -7.13 -16.10 -17.97
CA GLY A 450 -5.85 -15.41 -17.77
C GLY A 450 -5.86 -14.35 -16.66
N CYS A 451 -7.03 -13.86 -16.23
CA CYS A 451 -7.16 -12.94 -15.10
C CYS A 451 -7.18 -13.71 -13.78
N ARG A 452 -6.06 -13.69 -13.05
CA ARG A 452 -5.97 -14.35 -11.73
C ARG A 452 -5.25 -13.48 -10.72
N TYR A 453 -5.67 -13.61 -9.46
CA TYR A 453 -4.94 -13.03 -8.35
C TYR A 453 -3.63 -13.79 -8.11
N ARG A 454 -2.57 -13.05 -7.76
CA ARG A 454 -1.38 -13.65 -7.12
C ARG A 454 -1.73 -13.95 -5.66
N ILE A 455 -2.02 -15.22 -5.36
CA ILE A 455 -2.39 -15.65 -4.02
C ILE A 455 -1.16 -15.61 -3.11
N LEU A 456 -1.22 -14.77 -2.08
CA LEU A 456 -0.20 -14.65 -1.05
C LEU A 456 -0.74 -15.26 0.25
N THR A 457 0.10 -15.98 0.98
CA THR A 457 -0.28 -16.66 2.22
C THR A 457 0.33 -15.94 3.41
N ARG A 458 -0.48 -15.66 4.44
CA ARG A 458 0.03 -15.18 5.73
C ARG A 458 0.74 -16.33 6.44
N GLU A 459 2.02 -16.17 6.68
CA GLU A 459 2.85 -17.14 7.38
C GLU A 459 3.35 -16.56 8.71
N LYS A 460 3.73 -17.45 9.64
CA LYS A 460 4.32 -17.03 10.91
C LYS A 460 5.67 -16.35 10.68
N ASP A 461 6.00 -15.40 11.55
CA ASP A 461 7.22 -14.59 11.47
C ASP A 461 8.48 -15.46 11.37
N GLU A 462 8.58 -16.56 12.12
CA GLU A 462 9.74 -17.46 12.09
C GLU A 462 9.93 -18.13 10.71
N LYS A 463 8.82 -18.51 10.06
CA LYS A 463 8.86 -19.13 8.73
C LYS A 463 9.25 -18.13 7.65
N ILE A 464 8.76 -16.88 7.77
CA ILE A 464 9.16 -15.81 6.86
C ILE A 464 10.65 -15.49 7.01
N LEU A 465 11.15 -15.36 8.25
CA LEU A 465 12.57 -15.14 8.51
C LEU A 465 13.45 -16.26 7.93
N TYR A 466 13.02 -17.52 8.05
CA TYR A 466 13.72 -18.63 7.40
C TYR A 466 13.74 -18.54 5.87
N ARG A 467 12.62 -18.15 5.23
CA ARG A 467 12.59 -17.91 3.78
C ARG A 467 13.53 -16.78 3.37
N ILE A 468 13.51 -15.67 4.12
CA ILE A 468 14.41 -14.53 3.92
C ILE A 468 15.86 -15.00 4.04
N TRP A 469 16.18 -15.77 5.08
CA TRP A 469 17.51 -16.34 5.28
C TRP A 469 17.97 -17.18 4.09
N ARG A 470 17.10 -18.07 3.59
CA ARG A 470 17.39 -18.88 2.40
C ARG A 470 17.62 -18.04 1.17
N GLU A 471 16.76 -17.06 0.88
CA GLU A 471 16.93 -16.20 -0.30
C GLU A 471 18.20 -15.36 -0.25
N VAL A 472 18.59 -14.89 0.93
CA VAL A 472 19.82 -14.12 1.12
C VAL A 472 21.05 -15.03 1.00
N LYS A 473 21.08 -16.16 1.70
CA LYS A 473 22.27 -17.02 1.77
C LYS A 473 22.43 -18.00 0.59
N GLU A 474 21.35 -18.57 0.07
CA GLU A 474 21.41 -19.48 -1.09
C GLU A 474 21.45 -18.70 -2.42
N GLY A 475 20.91 -17.48 -2.44
CA GLY A 475 20.93 -16.60 -3.61
C GLY A 475 22.30 -16.01 -3.97
N GLU A 476 23.32 -16.17 -3.11
CA GLU A 476 24.74 -15.87 -3.43
C GLU A 476 25.43 -17.00 -4.20
N THR A 477 24.82 -18.19 -4.27
CA THR A 477 25.39 -19.42 -4.85
C THR A 477 24.90 -19.73 -6.27
N ARG A 478 24.17 -18.83 -6.92
CA ARG A 478 23.74 -18.91 -8.33
C ARG A 478 23.94 -17.57 -9.01
#